data_AF-F0JF32-F1
#
_entry.id   AF-F0JF32-F1
#
_cell.length_a   1.000
_cell.length_b   1.000
_cell.length_c   1.000
_cell.angle_alpha   90.00
_cell.angle_beta   90.00
_cell.angle_gamma   90.00
#
_symmetry.space_group_name_H-M   'P 1'
#
loop_
_entity.id
_entity.type
_entity.pdbx_description
1 polymer ?
#
loop_
_entity_poly.entity_id
_entity_poly.type
_entity_poly.pdbx_seq_one_letter_code
_entity_poly.pdbx_strand_id
1 'polypeptide(L)'
;MSVIIRKSLLELIFSGAFMKRWNDKLRPMELVEVDKQGHKMIVAWLLFLLNSRDMDVARKRALGESIIEGGIFDYLYRLVITDIKPPVFYRIKENAEDYRTLTAWVLRELTPRIMPLGEDFIRRMGEYLMHPEDKGLARRILHAAHLYASYSEFKLLKSINRMDHELLEIEQSFIDRLEAMRDLNGVAELLDEDGTVLGGFARMCGRLRFQKRWSQTPRVPETSVLGHMFIVAAYSWFFSMEVGACRARSQNNFFSGLFHDLPELLTRDIISPVKGASQDISELIHEYEILELNRVVLNPLKEGGYTDITERLEYFLGLAVGSEFKATVMLDGVVSEASETDLAGRYNHDTLDPKDGPLLKVSDALAAYIEAHTALKNGISSDQLHHALYRIQLKYKEHPIVAGVQVSALLADFD
;
A
#
# COMPACT_ATOMS: atom_id res chain seq x y z
N MET A 1 24.19 -6.65 -10.50
CA MET A 1 24.47 -5.90 -9.25
C MET A 1 23.49 -6.37 -8.19
N SER A 2 23.91 -6.48 -6.92
CA SER A 2 22.98 -6.74 -5.81
C SER A 2 22.08 -5.52 -5.60
N VAL A 3 20.78 -5.74 -5.39
CA VAL A 3 19.82 -4.68 -5.05
C VAL A 3 20.18 -4.12 -3.67
N ILE A 4 20.28 -2.79 -3.54
CA ILE A 4 20.55 -2.11 -2.26
C ILE A 4 19.65 -0.88 -2.20
N ILE A 5 18.64 -0.88 -1.34
CA ILE A 5 17.70 0.24 -1.24
C ILE A 5 18.38 1.48 -0.68
N ARG A 6 18.03 2.65 -1.22
CA ARG A 6 18.61 3.95 -0.88
C ARG A 6 17.53 4.93 -0.44
N LYS A 7 17.91 5.90 0.38
CA LYS A 7 17.06 7.03 0.81
C LYS A 7 16.28 7.66 -0.34
N SER A 8 16.92 7.90 -1.48
CA SER A 8 16.30 8.58 -2.62
C SER A 8 15.09 7.83 -3.21
N LEU A 9 15.07 6.50 -3.15
CA LEU A 9 13.91 5.70 -3.53
C LEU A 9 12.80 5.83 -2.50
N LEU A 10 13.13 5.76 -1.21
CA LEU A 10 12.14 5.88 -0.14
C LEU A 10 11.51 7.27 -0.12
N GLU A 11 12.31 8.33 -0.24
CA GLU A 11 11.83 9.71 -0.38
C GLU A 11 10.97 9.91 -1.65
N LEU A 12 11.30 9.23 -2.76
CA LEU A 12 10.47 9.24 -3.97
C LEU A 12 9.07 8.67 -3.67
N ILE A 13 8.98 7.52 -3.01
CA ILE A 13 7.68 6.94 -2.63
C ILE A 13 6.96 7.84 -1.62
N PHE A 14 7.67 8.41 -0.65
CA PHE A 14 7.05 9.34 0.29
C PHE A 14 6.50 10.61 -0.39
N SER A 15 7.11 11.04 -1.50
CA SER A 15 6.76 12.30 -2.18
C SER A 15 5.28 12.38 -2.64
N GLY A 16 4.62 11.25 -2.86
CA GLY A 16 3.18 11.25 -3.19
C GLY A 16 2.29 11.74 -2.04
N ALA A 17 2.80 11.84 -0.81
CA ALA A 17 2.10 12.48 0.30
C ALA A 17 1.95 14.00 0.12
N PHE A 18 2.80 14.64 -0.70
CA PHE A 18 2.65 16.05 -1.09
C PHE A 18 1.70 16.25 -2.27
N MET A 19 1.42 15.19 -3.02
CA MET A 19 0.66 15.27 -4.27
C MET A 19 -0.83 15.32 -4.00
N LYS A 20 -1.35 16.54 -3.92
CA LYS A 20 -2.78 16.78 -3.74
C LYS A 20 -3.57 16.42 -5.01
N ARG A 21 -4.70 15.75 -4.84
CA ARG A 21 -5.63 15.31 -5.89
C ARG A 21 -6.90 16.14 -5.85
N TRP A 22 -7.51 16.40 -7.01
CA TRP A 22 -8.73 17.22 -7.11
C TRP A 22 -8.54 18.67 -6.62
N ASN A 23 -7.37 19.28 -6.87
CA ASN A 23 -7.06 20.67 -6.47
C ASN A 23 -7.91 21.72 -7.20
N ASP A 24 -8.63 21.31 -8.24
CA ASP A 24 -9.54 22.13 -9.05
C ASP A 24 -10.99 22.14 -8.52
N LYS A 25 -11.29 21.38 -7.45
CA LYS A 25 -12.61 21.28 -6.84
C LYS A 25 -12.54 21.62 -5.34
N LEU A 26 -13.67 22.00 -4.73
CA LEU A 26 -13.75 22.14 -3.27
C LEU A 26 -13.65 20.76 -2.62
N ARG A 27 -12.89 20.65 -1.51
CA ARG A 27 -12.68 19.37 -0.83
C ARG A 27 -12.93 19.52 0.67
N PRO A 28 -13.55 18.53 1.33
CA PRO A 28 -13.71 18.54 2.79
C PRO A 28 -12.38 18.34 3.53
N MET A 29 -11.37 17.80 2.85
CA MET A 29 -10.05 17.53 3.36
C MET A 29 -9.05 17.44 2.20
N GLU A 30 -7.76 17.46 2.51
CA GLU A 30 -6.73 17.15 1.52
C GLU A 30 -6.80 15.68 1.10
N LEU A 31 -7.00 15.45 -0.19
CA LEU A 31 -6.89 14.14 -0.82
C LEU A 31 -5.51 14.05 -1.46
N VAL A 32 -4.73 13.02 -1.14
CA VAL A 32 -3.35 12.89 -1.64
C VAL A 32 -3.14 11.59 -2.41
N GLU A 33 -2.11 11.54 -3.25
CA GLU A 33 -1.87 10.42 -4.16
C GLU A 33 -1.63 9.10 -3.42
N VAL A 34 -0.86 9.11 -2.33
CA VAL A 34 -0.60 7.89 -1.54
C VAL A 34 -1.88 7.25 -0.99
N ASP A 35 -2.86 8.05 -0.54
CA ASP A 35 -4.14 7.55 -0.03
C ASP A 35 -4.92 6.83 -1.14
N LYS A 36 -4.97 7.45 -2.33
CA LYS A 36 -5.63 6.87 -3.49
C LYS A 36 -4.97 5.56 -3.92
N GLN A 37 -3.65 5.47 -3.83
CA GLN A 37 -2.91 4.27 -4.21
C GLN A 37 -3.06 3.15 -3.18
N GLY A 38 -3.07 3.48 -1.88
CA GLY A 38 -3.45 2.52 -0.83
C GLY A 38 -4.83 1.93 -1.08
N HIS A 39 -5.84 2.78 -1.35
CA HIS A 39 -7.18 2.30 -1.65
C HIS A 39 -7.22 1.43 -2.92
N LYS A 40 -6.56 1.88 -4.00
CA LYS A 40 -6.43 1.12 -5.24
C LYS A 40 -5.83 -0.26 -4.97
N MET A 41 -4.74 -0.35 -4.22
CA MET A 41 -4.06 -1.63 -4.01
C MET A 41 -4.88 -2.57 -3.12
N ILE A 42 -5.65 -2.05 -2.16
CA ILE A 42 -6.59 -2.88 -1.38
C ILE A 42 -7.67 -3.46 -2.29
N VAL A 43 -8.26 -2.64 -3.14
CA VAL A 43 -9.31 -3.08 -4.08
C VAL A 43 -8.74 -4.04 -5.12
N ALA A 44 -7.53 -3.78 -5.61
CA ALA A 44 -6.83 -4.68 -6.52
C ALA A 44 -6.54 -6.04 -5.85
N TRP A 45 -6.22 -6.05 -4.56
CA TRP A 45 -6.04 -7.28 -3.79
C TRP A 45 -7.35 -8.08 -3.63
N LEU A 46 -8.47 -7.41 -3.37
CA LEU A 46 -9.79 -8.07 -3.33
C LEU A 46 -10.12 -8.73 -4.68
N LEU A 47 -10.03 -7.95 -5.77
CA LEU A 47 -10.29 -8.46 -7.12
C LEU A 47 -9.28 -9.56 -7.51
N PHE A 48 -8.01 -9.45 -7.10
CA PHE A 48 -7.00 -10.48 -7.30
C PHE A 48 -7.44 -11.82 -6.68
N LEU A 49 -7.87 -11.83 -5.42
CA LEU A 49 -8.28 -13.07 -4.78
C LEU A 49 -9.49 -13.68 -5.48
N LEU A 50 -10.51 -12.88 -5.78
CA LEU A 50 -11.75 -13.34 -6.43
C LEU A 50 -11.53 -13.88 -7.85
N ASN A 51 -10.63 -13.26 -8.62
CA ASN A 51 -10.36 -13.65 -10.00
C ASN A 51 -9.25 -14.70 -10.12
N SER A 52 -8.71 -15.21 -9.00
CA SER A 52 -7.65 -16.23 -8.98
C SER A 52 -8.00 -17.49 -8.16
N ARG A 53 -9.27 -17.65 -7.76
CA ARG A 53 -9.74 -18.81 -6.97
C ARG A 53 -9.44 -20.14 -7.64
N ASP A 54 -9.63 -20.22 -8.96
CA ASP A 54 -9.46 -21.43 -9.75
C ASP A 54 -8.05 -21.58 -10.36
N MET A 55 -7.11 -20.68 -10.02
CA MET A 55 -5.75 -20.72 -10.54
C MET A 55 -4.86 -21.64 -9.70
N ASP A 56 -3.96 -22.37 -10.37
CA ASP A 56 -2.86 -23.03 -9.67
C ASP A 56 -1.95 -22.00 -8.97
N VAL A 57 -1.20 -22.47 -7.97
CA VAL A 57 -0.35 -21.60 -7.14
C VAL A 57 0.64 -20.80 -7.98
N ALA A 58 1.27 -21.38 -8.99
CA ALA A 58 2.27 -20.69 -9.78
C ALA A 58 1.66 -19.54 -10.59
N ARG A 59 0.52 -19.78 -11.25
CA ARG A 59 -0.23 -18.74 -11.98
C ARG A 59 -0.76 -17.65 -11.06
N LYS A 60 -1.29 -18.03 -9.90
CA LYS A 60 -1.78 -17.08 -8.88
C LYS A 60 -0.65 -16.18 -8.39
N ARG A 61 0.55 -16.73 -8.14
CA ARG A 61 1.73 -15.93 -7.77
C ARG A 61 2.20 -15.02 -8.90
N ALA A 62 2.26 -15.49 -10.14
CA ALA A 62 2.62 -14.64 -11.27
C ALA A 62 1.63 -13.46 -11.45
N LEU A 63 0.33 -13.71 -11.26
CA LEU A 63 -0.70 -12.68 -11.28
C LEU A 63 -0.50 -11.67 -10.14
N GLY A 64 -0.27 -12.14 -8.91
CA GLY A 64 -0.01 -11.27 -7.75
C GLY A 64 1.22 -10.38 -7.94
N GLU A 65 2.32 -10.93 -8.45
CA GLU A 65 3.53 -10.18 -8.81
C GLU A 65 3.22 -9.09 -9.84
N SER A 66 2.49 -9.44 -10.92
CA SER A 66 2.11 -8.50 -11.96
C SER A 66 1.21 -7.36 -11.46
N ILE A 67 0.32 -7.64 -10.49
CA ILE A 67 -0.57 -6.64 -9.88
C ILE A 67 0.22 -5.69 -8.98
N ILE A 68 1.13 -6.22 -8.14
CA ILE A 68 1.95 -5.38 -7.26
C ILE A 68 2.90 -4.52 -8.08
N GLU A 69 3.66 -5.11 -9.00
CA GLU A 69 4.58 -4.37 -9.86
C GLU A 69 3.82 -3.33 -10.70
N GLY A 70 2.71 -3.72 -11.35
CA GLY A 70 1.91 -2.77 -12.13
C GLY A 70 1.33 -1.63 -11.28
N GLY A 71 0.93 -1.91 -10.05
CA GLY A 71 0.52 -0.89 -9.09
C GLY A 71 1.63 0.11 -8.74
N ILE A 72 2.83 -0.40 -8.47
CA ILE A 72 4.03 0.41 -8.19
C ILE A 72 4.44 1.20 -9.43
N PHE A 73 4.42 0.59 -10.63
CA PHE A 73 4.78 1.25 -11.88
C PHE A 73 3.81 2.39 -12.22
N ASP A 74 2.51 2.16 -12.10
CA ASP A 74 1.49 3.20 -12.29
C ASP A 74 1.71 4.37 -11.31
N TYR A 75 2.11 4.07 -10.07
CA TYR A 75 2.39 5.06 -9.06
C TYR A 75 3.65 5.86 -9.37
N LEU A 76 4.78 5.20 -9.66
CA LEU A 76 6.04 5.84 -10.04
C LEU A 76 5.86 6.75 -11.26
N TYR A 77 5.10 6.29 -12.27
CA TYR A 77 4.75 7.11 -13.42
C TYR A 77 3.99 8.37 -13.00
N ARG A 78 2.99 8.22 -12.11
CA ARG A 78 2.18 9.33 -11.61
C ARG A 78 3.00 10.36 -10.83
N LEU A 79 4.00 9.93 -10.06
CA LEU A 79 4.89 10.82 -9.32
C LEU A 79 5.64 11.81 -10.22
N VAL A 80 5.89 11.45 -11.48
CA VAL A 80 6.58 12.32 -12.45
C VAL A 80 5.60 13.22 -13.20
N ILE A 81 4.44 12.69 -13.60
CA ILE A 81 3.47 13.43 -14.42
C ILE A 81 2.42 14.22 -13.61
N THR A 82 2.69 14.49 -12.33
CA THR A 82 1.71 15.05 -11.38
C THR A 82 1.04 16.34 -11.89
N ASP A 83 1.79 17.21 -12.58
CA ASP A 83 1.29 18.50 -13.05
C ASP A 83 0.49 18.43 -14.36
N ILE A 84 0.38 17.24 -14.97
CA ILE A 84 -0.43 17.03 -16.17
C ILE A 84 -1.87 16.75 -15.77
N LYS A 85 -2.76 17.72 -16.06
CA LYS A 85 -4.21 17.56 -15.83
C LYS A 85 -4.78 16.33 -16.57
N PRO A 86 -5.76 15.61 -15.99
CA PRO A 86 -6.32 14.40 -16.61
C PRO A 86 -6.78 14.56 -18.07
N PRO A 87 -7.50 15.64 -18.48
CA PRO A 87 -7.93 15.80 -19.87
C PRO A 87 -6.77 15.89 -20.86
N VAL A 88 -5.68 16.54 -20.47
CA VAL A 88 -4.46 16.63 -21.30
C VAL A 88 -3.79 15.26 -21.39
N PHE A 89 -3.67 14.57 -20.25
CA PHE A 89 -3.10 13.23 -20.23
C PHE A 89 -3.90 12.24 -21.09
N TYR A 90 -5.24 12.30 -21.08
CA TYR A 90 -6.07 11.44 -21.93
C TYR A 90 -5.82 11.68 -23.43
N ARG A 91 -5.72 12.94 -23.87
CA ARG A 91 -5.33 13.27 -25.25
C ARG A 91 -3.93 12.75 -25.61
N ILE A 92 -2.98 12.83 -24.69
CA ILE A 92 -1.64 12.25 -24.90
C ILE A 92 -1.74 10.72 -25.07
N LYS A 93 -2.60 10.04 -24.30
CA LYS A 93 -2.79 8.59 -24.44
C LYS A 93 -3.45 8.18 -25.76
N GLU A 94 -4.30 9.03 -26.34
CA GLU A 94 -4.94 8.79 -27.64
C GLU A 94 -3.92 8.81 -28.80
N ASN A 95 -2.77 9.47 -28.62
CA ASN A 95 -1.68 9.48 -29.59
C ASN A 95 -0.51 8.60 -29.11
N ALA A 96 -0.30 7.46 -29.77
CA ALA A 96 0.75 6.51 -29.43
C ALA A 96 2.18 7.09 -29.52
N GLU A 97 2.43 8.10 -30.35
CA GLU A 97 3.74 8.77 -30.44
C GLU A 97 3.96 9.74 -29.27
N ASP A 98 2.96 10.55 -28.94
CA ASP A 98 3.00 11.47 -27.80
C ASP A 98 3.16 10.69 -26.49
N TYR A 99 2.39 9.60 -26.34
CA TYR A 99 2.49 8.74 -25.18
C TYR A 99 3.87 8.09 -25.03
N ARG A 100 4.46 7.58 -26.12
CA ARG A 100 5.83 7.05 -26.10
C ARG A 100 6.86 8.12 -25.74
N THR A 101 6.71 9.33 -26.27
CA THR A 101 7.59 10.47 -25.98
C THR A 101 7.54 10.84 -24.50
N LEU A 102 6.33 11.00 -23.95
CA LEU A 102 6.13 11.27 -22.53
C LEU A 102 6.71 10.14 -21.66
N THR A 103 6.42 8.89 -22.01
CA THR A 103 6.89 7.71 -21.26
C THR A 103 8.40 7.62 -21.27
N ALA A 104 9.06 7.85 -22.40
CA ALA A 104 10.51 7.86 -22.49
C ALA A 104 11.12 8.95 -21.59
N TRP A 105 10.50 10.13 -21.51
CA TRP A 105 10.91 11.18 -20.57
C TRP A 105 10.73 10.74 -19.11
N VAL A 106 9.56 10.20 -18.74
CA VAL A 106 9.29 9.69 -17.39
C VAL A 106 10.31 8.63 -16.95
N LEU A 107 10.64 7.68 -17.83
CA LEU A 107 11.64 6.65 -17.54
C LEU A 107 13.02 7.27 -17.24
N ARG A 108 13.44 8.29 -18.00
CA ARG A 108 14.70 8.99 -17.74
C ARG A 108 14.70 9.70 -16.38
N GLU A 109 13.61 10.34 -16.00
CA GLU A 109 13.48 11.03 -14.70
C GLU A 109 13.44 10.06 -13.50
N LEU A 110 12.89 8.86 -13.69
CA LEU A 110 12.82 7.85 -12.63
C LEU A 110 14.14 7.09 -12.46
N THR A 111 14.82 6.77 -13.57
CA THR A 111 15.98 5.86 -13.60
C THR A 111 17.01 6.14 -12.49
N PRO A 112 17.48 7.38 -12.25
CA PRO A 112 18.47 7.64 -11.19
C PRO A 112 18.02 7.22 -9.79
N ARG A 113 16.72 7.27 -9.50
CA ARG A 113 16.14 6.96 -8.19
C ARG A 113 15.76 5.48 -8.04
N ILE A 114 15.53 4.78 -9.15
CA ILE A 114 15.15 3.35 -9.16
C ILE A 114 16.28 2.42 -9.61
N MET A 115 17.41 2.96 -10.07
CA MET A 115 18.61 2.19 -10.45
C MET A 115 19.01 1.13 -9.41
N PRO A 116 18.92 1.38 -8.09
CA PRO A 116 19.28 0.37 -7.11
C PRO A 116 18.38 -0.89 -7.12
N LEU A 117 17.20 -0.85 -7.75
CA LEU A 117 16.31 -2.01 -7.93
C LEU A 117 16.76 -2.99 -9.03
N GLY A 118 17.82 -2.63 -9.77
CA GLY A 118 18.43 -3.47 -10.81
C GLY A 118 17.81 -3.30 -12.20
N GLU A 119 18.58 -3.69 -13.21
CA GLU A 119 18.22 -3.54 -14.63
C GLU A 119 16.95 -4.31 -15.00
N ASP A 120 16.72 -5.49 -14.40
CA ASP A 120 15.53 -6.29 -14.65
C ASP A 120 14.24 -5.60 -14.21
N PHE A 121 14.25 -4.91 -13.07
CA PHE A 121 13.09 -4.13 -12.61
C PHE A 121 12.82 -2.96 -13.55
N ILE A 122 13.87 -2.23 -13.94
CA ILE A 122 13.76 -1.10 -14.88
C ILE A 122 13.22 -1.57 -16.23
N ARG A 123 13.70 -2.72 -16.73
CA ARG A 123 13.23 -3.31 -17.99
C ARG A 123 11.75 -3.67 -17.92
N ARG A 124 11.31 -4.41 -16.89
CA ARG A 124 9.89 -4.76 -16.72
C ARG A 124 9.01 -3.52 -16.60
N MET A 125 9.46 -2.51 -15.86
CA MET A 125 8.75 -1.24 -15.76
C MET A 125 8.65 -0.52 -17.12
N GLY A 126 9.73 -0.51 -17.90
CA GLY A 126 9.76 0.06 -19.25
C GLY A 126 8.80 -0.66 -20.20
N GLU A 127 8.83 -1.99 -20.21
CA GLU A 127 7.92 -2.84 -20.99
C GLU A 127 6.45 -2.57 -20.62
N TYR A 128 6.14 -2.51 -19.33
CA TYR A 128 4.82 -2.18 -18.82
C TYR A 128 4.38 -0.77 -19.24
N LEU A 129 5.19 0.26 -18.97
CA LEU A 129 4.78 1.64 -19.21
C LEU A 129 4.68 1.99 -20.70
N MET A 130 5.42 1.33 -21.58
CA MET A 130 5.34 1.57 -23.02
C MET A 130 4.07 1.02 -23.68
N HIS A 131 3.30 0.17 -23.00
CA HIS A 131 2.09 -0.47 -23.51
C HIS A 131 0.86 -0.11 -22.64
N PRO A 132 0.23 1.06 -22.86
CA PRO A 132 -0.80 1.59 -21.97
C PRO A 132 -2.15 0.85 -22.04
N GLU A 133 -2.37 0.01 -23.05
CA GLU A 133 -3.64 -0.63 -23.37
C GLU A 133 -3.62 -2.16 -23.23
N ASP A 134 -2.60 -2.74 -22.59
CA ASP A 134 -2.59 -4.18 -22.34
C ASP A 134 -3.83 -4.61 -21.52
N LYS A 135 -4.54 -5.62 -22.03
CA LYS A 135 -5.81 -6.14 -21.47
C LYS A 135 -5.62 -7.41 -20.63
N GLY A 136 -4.38 -7.77 -20.28
CA GLY A 136 -4.13 -8.86 -19.35
C GLY A 136 -4.88 -8.71 -18.03
N LEU A 137 -5.20 -9.82 -17.36
CA LEU A 137 -6.03 -9.82 -16.14
C LEU A 137 -5.50 -8.87 -15.06
N ALA A 138 -4.18 -8.82 -14.83
CA ALA A 138 -3.55 -7.90 -13.89
C ALA A 138 -3.87 -6.43 -14.19
N ARG A 139 -3.78 -6.03 -15.48
CA ARG A 139 -4.08 -4.67 -15.94
C ARG A 139 -5.55 -4.33 -15.76
N ARG A 140 -6.43 -5.27 -16.08
CA ARG A 140 -7.89 -5.10 -15.91
C ARG A 140 -8.25 -4.93 -14.43
N ILE A 141 -7.68 -5.74 -13.54
CA ILE A 141 -7.83 -5.61 -12.08
C ILE A 141 -7.34 -4.24 -11.60
N LEU A 142 -6.13 -3.82 -12.00
CA LEU A 142 -5.57 -2.52 -11.62
C LEU A 142 -6.40 -1.35 -12.16
N HIS A 143 -6.98 -1.50 -13.34
CA HIS A 143 -7.85 -0.48 -13.95
C HIS A 143 -9.17 -0.36 -13.19
N ALA A 144 -9.86 -1.47 -12.91
CA ALA A 144 -11.08 -1.49 -12.09
C ALA A 144 -10.85 -0.90 -10.70
N ALA A 145 -9.76 -1.32 -10.04
CA ALA A 145 -9.39 -0.77 -8.74
C ALA A 145 -9.04 0.72 -8.78
N HIS A 146 -8.39 1.17 -9.87
CA HIS A 146 -8.09 2.60 -10.07
C HIS A 146 -9.36 3.44 -10.22
N LEU A 147 -10.31 2.98 -11.03
CA LEU A 147 -11.59 3.66 -11.21
C LEU A 147 -12.37 3.70 -9.90
N TYR A 148 -12.50 2.56 -9.21
CA TYR A 148 -13.22 2.49 -7.94
C TYR A 148 -12.62 3.41 -6.87
N ALA A 149 -11.30 3.41 -6.67
CA ALA A 149 -10.64 4.30 -5.71
C ALA A 149 -10.84 5.79 -6.05
N SER A 150 -10.84 6.13 -7.34
CA SER A 150 -11.08 7.50 -7.81
C SER A 150 -12.55 7.91 -7.66
N TYR A 151 -13.47 6.96 -7.91
CA TYR A 151 -14.90 7.15 -7.72
C TYR A 151 -15.25 7.32 -6.23
N SER A 152 -14.57 6.57 -5.34
CA SER A 152 -14.69 6.74 -3.89
C SER A 152 -14.31 8.14 -3.43
N GLU A 153 -13.25 8.73 -3.99
CA GLU A 153 -12.89 10.13 -3.74
C GLU A 153 -13.95 11.09 -4.27
N PHE A 154 -14.35 10.87 -5.52
CA PHE A 154 -15.34 11.70 -6.20
C PHE A 154 -16.65 11.80 -5.42
N LYS A 155 -17.13 10.71 -4.81
CA LYS A 155 -18.34 10.72 -3.96
C LYS A 155 -18.25 11.69 -2.79
N LEU A 156 -17.06 11.88 -2.20
CA LEU A 156 -16.84 12.88 -1.16
C LEU A 156 -17.00 14.30 -1.71
N LEU A 157 -16.42 14.55 -2.89
CA LEU A 157 -16.44 15.84 -3.56
C LEU A 157 -17.83 16.23 -4.04
N LYS A 158 -18.58 15.30 -4.63
CA LYS A 158 -19.90 15.54 -5.21
C LYS A 158 -20.87 16.15 -4.20
N SER A 159 -20.81 15.72 -2.95
CA SER A 159 -21.68 16.21 -1.88
C SER A 159 -21.54 17.71 -1.61
N ILE A 160 -20.35 18.27 -1.86
CA ILE A 160 -19.96 19.67 -1.55
C ILE A 160 -20.00 20.55 -2.81
N ASN A 161 -19.70 20.00 -3.99
CA ASN A 161 -19.59 20.76 -5.24
C ASN A 161 -20.91 20.80 -6.03
N ARG A 162 -22.07 20.86 -5.38
CA ARG A 162 -23.39 20.67 -6.02
C ARG A 162 -23.73 21.61 -7.19
N MET A 163 -23.06 22.76 -7.29
CA MET A 163 -23.28 23.76 -8.35
C MET A 163 -22.56 23.42 -9.66
N ASP A 164 -21.71 22.39 -9.66
CA ASP A 164 -20.92 21.98 -10.81
C ASP A 164 -21.67 20.88 -11.59
N HIS A 165 -22.23 21.26 -12.74
CA HIS A 165 -22.99 20.36 -13.61
C HIS A 165 -22.11 19.28 -14.26
N GLU A 166 -20.80 19.51 -14.41
CA GLU A 166 -19.86 18.52 -14.96
C GLU A 166 -19.77 17.26 -14.08
N LEU A 167 -20.12 17.37 -12.79
CA LEU A 167 -20.06 16.24 -11.87
C LEU A 167 -20.99 15.08 -12.27
N LEU A 168 -22.13 15.38 -12.91
CA LEU A 168 -23.04 14.32 -13.37
C LEU A 168 -22.39 13.48 -14.47
N GLU A 169 -21.72 14.13 -15.43
CA GLU A 169 -21.01 13.44 -16.51
C GLU A 169 -19.79 12.66 -15.99
N ILE A 170 -19.05 13.23 -15.05
CA ILE A 170 -17.90 12.57 -14.41
C ILE A 170 -18.37 11.31 -13.65
N GLU A 171 -19.45 11.42 -12.88
CA GLU A 171 -20.03 10.30 -12.15
C GLU A 171 -20.47 9.18 -13.10
N GLN A 172 -21.25 9.52 -14.11
CA GLN A 172 -21.73 8.56 -15.09
C GLN A 172 -20.55 7.88 -15.81
N SER A 173 -19.50 8.64 -16.14
CA SER A 173 -18.29 8.07 -16.73
C SER A 173 -17.58 7.06 -15.82
N PHE A 174 -17.59 7.24 -14.49
CA PHE A 174 -17.04 6.23 -13.58
C PHE A 174 -17.91 4.98 -13.55
N ILE A 175 -19.22 5.16 -13.43
CA ILE A 175 -20.20 4.06 -13.40
C ILE A 175 -20.12 3.26 -14.69
N ASP A 176 -20.23 3.88 -15.85
CA ASP A 176 -20.20 3.20 -17.16
C ASP A 176 -18.93 2.38 -17.37
N ARG A 177 -17.77 2.94 -16.98
CA ARG A 177 -16.48 2.24 -17.13
C ARG A 177 -16.33 1.06 -16.17
N LEU A 178 -16.85 1.17 -14.95
CA LEU A 178 -16.88 0.05 -13.99
C LEU A 178 -17.90 -1.01 -14.43
N GLU A 179 -19.08 -0.60 -14.88
CA GLU A 179 -20.11 -1.48 -15.44
C GLU A 179 -19.59 -2.28 -16.64
N ALA A 180 -18.79 -1.65 -17.51
CA ALA A 180 -18.12 -2.32 -18.63
C ALA A 180 -17.08 -3.38 -18.20
N MET A 181 -16.73 -3.46 -16.91
CA MET A 181 -15.80 -4.45 -16.34
C MET A 181 -16.50 -5.39 -15.35
N ARG A 182 -17.83 -5.48 -15.39
CA ARG A 182 -18.60 -6.42 -14.55
C ARG A 182 -18.27 -7.89 -14.74
N ASP A 183 -17.58 -8.25 -15.82
CA ASP A 183 -17.11 -9.61 -16.04
C ASP A 183 -15.94 -9.99 -15.11
N LEU A 184 -15.29 -9.01 -14.44
CA LEU A 184 -14.35 -9.29 -13.36
C LEU A 184 -15.12 -9.60 -12.07
N ASN A 185 -14.86 -10.75 -11.46
CA ASN A 185 -15.46 -11.15 -10.18
C ASN A 185 -15.18 -10.08 -9.11
N GLY A 186 -16.23 -9.62 -8.42
CA GLY A 186 -16.16 -8.58 -7.39
C GLY A 186 -16.53 -7.17 -7.86
N VAL A 187 -16.50 -6.86 -9.16
CA VAL A 187 -16.80 -5.49 -9.64
C VAL A 187 -18.26 -5.11 -9.42
N ALA A 188 -19.19 -6.06 -9.58
CA ALA A 188 -20.61 -5.81 -9.32
C ALA A 188 -20.86 -5.47 -7.84
N GLU A 189 -20.19 -6.15 -6.93
CA GLU A 189 -20.27 -5.93 -5.49
C GLU A 189 -19.60 -4.60 -5.08
N LEU A 190 -18.50 -4.22 -5.74
CA LEU A 190 -17.89 -2.90 -5.54
C LEU A 190 -18.82 -1.76 -5.98
N LEU A 191 -19.57 -1.94 -7.08
CA LEU A 191 -20.57 -0.96 -7.53
C LEU A 191 -21.73 -0.82 -6.54
N ASP A 192 -22.17 -1.93 -5.93
CA ASP A 192 -23.17 -1.97 -4.86
C ASP A 192 -22.52 -2.00 -3.47
N GLU A 193 -21.70 -1.00 -3.16
CA GLU A 193 -20.97 -0.93 -1.89
C GLU A 193 -21.84 -0.71 -0.63
N ASP A 194 -23.11 -0.34 -0.83
CA ASP A 194 -24.11 -0.22 0.23
C ASP A 194 -24.86 -1.52 0.47
N GLY A 195 -25.11 -2.31 -0.58
CA GLY A 195 -25.86 -3.57 -0.51
C GLY A 195 -24.99 -4.81 -0.28
N THR A 196 -23.67 -4.75 -0.49
CA THR A 196 -22.79 -5.92 -0.39
C THR A 196 -21.74 -5.81 0.70
N VAL A 197 -21.39 -6.94 1.32
CA VAL A 197 -20.34 -7.03 2.34
C VAL A 197 -18.96 -6.67 1.76
N LEU A 198 -18.64 -7.17 0.56
CA LEU A 198 -17.36 -6.89 -0.10
C LEU A 198 -17.20 -5.39 -0.41
N GLY A 199 -18.21 -4.77 -1.01
CA GLY A 199 -18.18 -3.35 -1.30
C GLY A 199 -18.19 -2.50 -0.02
N GLY A 200 -18.92 -2.94 1.00
CA GLY A 200 -18.87 -2.33 2.35
C GLY A 200 -17.46 -2.34 2.94
N PHE A 201 -16.75 -3.47 2.85
CA PHE A 201 -15.35 -3.59 3.28
C PHE A 201 -14.41 -2.70 2.45
N ALA A 202 -14.50 -2.74 1.12
CA ALA A 202 -13.69 -1.91 0.23
C ALA A 202 -13.87 -0.42 0.50
N ARG A 203 -15.11 0.02 0.76
CA ARG A 203 -15.43 1.39 1.17
C ARG A 203 -14.85 1.74 2.53
N MET A 204 -14.97 0.85 3.53
CA MET A 204 -14.40 1.06 4.86
C MET A 204 -12.89 1.27 4.78
N CYS A 205 -12.17 0.45 4.01
CA CYS A 205 -10.75 0.65 3.74
C CYS A 205 -10.46 2.00 3.08
N GLY A 206 -11.33 2.47 2.18
CA GLY A 206 -11.23 3.80 1.59
C GLY A 206 -11.33 4.93 2.62
N ARG A 207 -12.07 4.74 3.72
CA ARG A 207 -12.25 5.74 4.80
C ARG A 207 -11.04 5.85 5.73
N LEU A 208 -10.08 4.91 5.68
CA LEU A 208 -8.85 4.99 6.47
C LEU A 208 -8.02 6.25 6.14
N ARG A 209 -8.27 6.89 4.99
CA ARG A 209 -7.68 8.19 4.62
C ARG A 209 -8.08 9.33 5.56
N PHE A 210 -9.20 9.20 6.28
CA PHE A 210 -9.72 10.23 7.18
C PHE A 210 -8.95 10.29 8.49
N GLN A 211 -8.25 9.22 8.84
CA GLN A 211 -7.44 9.18 10.04
C GLN A 211 -6.04 9.68 9.75
N LYS A 212 -5.65 10.78 10.38
CA LYS A 212 -4.31 11.33 10.30
C LYS A 212 -3.43 10.72 11.37
N ARG A 213 -2.22 10.31 10.99
CA ARG A 213 -1.21 9.87 11.95
C ARG A 213 -0.67 11.08 12.72
N TRP A 214 -0.07 10.83 13.88
CA TRP A 214 0.49 11.87 14.74
C TRP A 214 -0.50 13.00 15.03
N SER A 215 -1.68 12.61 15.49
CA SER A 215 -2.84 13.50 15.67
C SER A 215 -2.58 14.73 16.55
N GLN A 216 -1.53 14.71 17.37
CA GLN A 216 -1.12 15.81 18.25
C GLN A 216 0.11 16.59 17.76
N THR A 217 0.69 16.21 16.61
CA THR A 217 1.92 16.78 16.08
C THR A 217 1.67 17.36 14.69
N PRO A 218 1.65 18.70 14.52
CA PRO A 218 1.57 19.32 13.20
C PRO A 218 2.72 18.83 12.30
N ARG A 219 2.44 18.56 11.02
CA ARG A 219 3.43 18.07 10.04
C ARG A 219 3.07 18.50 8.62
N VAL A 220 4.09 18.59 7.77
CA VAL A 220 3.95 18.87 6.34
C VAL A 220 4.86 17.87 5.60
N PRO A 221 4.29 16.98 4.77
CA PRO A 221 2.86 16.77 4.56
C PRO A 221 2.26 16.03 5.76
N GLU A 222 0.95 16.20 6.01
CA GLU A 222 0.24 15.28 6.91
C GLU A 222 0.06 13.94 6.22
N THR A 223 0.32 12.86 6.95
CA THR A 223 0.07 11.50 6.46
C THR A 223 -1.21 10.92 7.04
N SER A 224 -2.03 10.31 6.19
CA SER A 224 -3.14 9.46 6.64
C SER A 224 -2.64 8.05 6.94
N VAL A 225 -3.43 7.27 7.65
CA VAL A 225 -3.09 5.86 7.86
C VAL A 225 -3.15 5.08 6.54
N LEU A 226 -4.11 5.35 5.66
CA LEU A 226 -4.18 4.70 4.35
C LEU A 226 -2.93 4.96 3.49
N GLY A 227 -2.44 6.21 3.51
CA GLY A 227 -1.21 6.58 2.83
C GLY A 227 0.02 5.90 3.42
N HIS A 228 0.11 5.85 4.75
CA HIS A 228 1.17 5.13 5.47
C HIS A 228 1.20 3.64 5.14
N MET A 229 0.06 2.95 5.18
CA MET A 229 -0.05 1.54 4.82
C MET A 229 0.47 1.26 3.41
N PHE A 230 0.17 2.14 2.45
CA PHE A 230 0.72 2.02 1.09
C PHE A 230 2.25 2.23 1.03
N ILE A 231 2.77 3.22 1.76
CA ILE A 231 4.21 3.47 1.86
C ILE A 231 4.93 2.25 2.46
N VAL A 232 4.41 1.71 3.56
CA VAL A 232 4.95 0.51 4.23
C VAL A 232 4.90 -0.71 3.30
N ALA A 233 3.79 -0.89 2.56
CA ALA A 233 3.68 -1.96 1.56
C ALA A 233 4.76 -1.83 0.47
N ALA A 234 4.94 -0.64 -0.10
CA ALA A 234 5.94 -0.38 -1.13
C ALA A 234 7.37 -0.61 -0.60
N TYR A 235 7.69 -0.12 0.60
CA TYR A 235 8.99 -0.35 1.24
C TYR A 235 9.24 -1.84 1.47
N SER A 236 8.24 -2.55 1.99
CA SER A 236 8.32 -3.99 2.23
C SER A 236 8.61 -4.76 0.95
N TRP A 237 8.02 -4.35 -0.19
CA TRP A 237 8.33 -4.92 -1.50
C TRP A 237 9.78 -4.66 -1.93
N PHE A 238 10.25 -3.42 -1.84
CA PHE A 238 11.62 -3.08 -2.24
C PHE A 238 12.67 -3.77 -1.38
N PHE A 239 12.48 -3.82 -0.06
CA PHE A 239 13.38 -4.57 0.81
C PHE A 239 13.29 -6.08 0.59
N SER A 240 12.14 -6.61 0.18
CA SER A 240 12.03 -8.03 -0.22
C SER A 240 12.92 -8.33 -1.43
N MET A 241 13.04 -7.39 -2.37
CA MET A 241 13.97 -7.50 -3.50
C MET A 241 15.44 -7.45 -3.04
N GLU A 242 15.79 -6.55 -2.13
CA GLU A 242 17.16 -6.45 -1.56
C GLU A 242 17.60 -7.75 -0.89
N VAL A 243 16.73 -8.37 -0.10
CA VAL A 243 17.06 -9.59 0.66
C VAL A 243 16.89 -10.89 -0.16
N GLY A 244 16.57 -10.79 -1.45
CA GLY A 244 16.38 -11.95 -2.33
C GLY A 244 15.20 -12.85 -1.92
N ALA A 245 14.12 -12.25 -1.43
CA ALA A 245 12.92 -12.96 -1.02
C ALA A 245 12.27 -13.72 -2.21
N CYS A 246 11.76 -14.93 -1.95
CA CYS A 246 10.94 -15.65 -2.92
C CYS A 246 9.65 -14.88 -3.23
N ARG A 247 8.95 -15.25 -4.31
CA ARG A 247 7.76 -14.53 -4.77
C ARG A 247 6.67 -14.50 -3.71
N ALA A 248 6.44 -15.61 -3.01
CA ALA A 248 5.46 -15.66 -1.94
C ALA A 248 5.82 -14.70 -0.80
N ARG A 249 7.09 -14.68 -0.36
CA ARG A 249 7.58 -13.76 0.68
C ARG A 249 7.39 -12.31 0.27
N SER A 250 7.82 -11.93 -0.93
CA SER A 250 7.69 -10.57 -1.45
C SER A 250 6.23 -10.11 -1.51
N GLN A 251 5.32 -10.96 -2.00
CA GLN A 251 3.89 -10.66 -2.06
C GLN A 251 3.26 -10.55 -0.68
N ASN A 252 3.59 -11.48 0.22
CA ASN A 252 3.06 -11.47 1.58
C ASN A 252 3.54 -10.24 2.35
N ASN A 253 4.81 -9.85 2.18
CA ASN A 253 5.35 -8.63 2.78
C ASN A 253 4.63 -7.37 2.29
N PHE A 254 4.38 -7.25 0.98
CA PHE A 254 3.61 -6.13 0.43
C PHE A 254 2.19 -6.08 0.99
N PHE A 255 1.44 -7.19 0.95
CA PHE A 255 0.06 -7.21 1.42
C PHE A 255 -0.05 -7.10 2.95
N SER A 256 0.90 -7.64 3.71
CA SER A 256 0.99 -7.37 5.15
C SER A 256 1.21 -5.90 5.43
N GLY A 257 2.10 -5.21 4.72
CA GLY A 257 2.25 -3.75 4.84
C GLY A 257 0.97 -3.00 4.49
N LEU A 258 0.23 -3.49 3.50
CA LEU A 258 -1.02 -2.87 3.06
C LEU A 258 -2.17 -3.00 4.08
N PHE A 259 -2.09 -3.95 5.03
CA PHE A 259 -3.13 -4.20 6.02
C PHE A 259 -2.68 -4.07 7.47
N HIS A 260 -1.39 -3.88 7.78
CA HIS A 260 -0.85 -3.97 9.14
C HIS A 260 -1.59 -3.09 10.16
N ASP A 261 -1.87 -1.84 9.82
CA ASP A 261 -2.57 -0.90 10.70
C ASP A 261 -4.10 -1.08 10.72
N LEU A 262 -4.69 -1.99 9.92
CA LEU A 262 -6.15 -2.14 9.84
C LEU A 262 -6.83 -2.33 11.22
N PRO A 263 -6.33 -3.17 12.15
CA PRO A 263 -6.96 -3.38 13.45
C PRO A 263 -6.95 -2.13 14.34
N GLU A 264 -5.85 -1.39 14.35
CA GLU A 264 -5.66 -0.16 15.15
C GLU A 264 -6.68 0.94 14.81
N LEU A 265 -7.21 0.92 13.58
CA LEU A 265 -8.16 1.92 13.09
C LEU A 265 -9.60 1.62 13.52
N LEU A 266 -9.92 0.35 13.76
CA LEU A 266 -11.25 -0.05 14.17
C LEU A 266 -11.54 0.35 15.62
N THR A 267 -10.51 0.54 16.44
CA THR A 267 -10.62 1.00 17.83
C THR A 267 -10.50 2.52 18.01
N ARG A 268 -10.47 3.30 16.91
CA ARG A 268 -10.42 4.78 16.89
C ARG A 268 -9.18 5.40 17.56
N ASP A 269 -8.00 4.88 17.22
CA ASP A 269 -6.68 5.48 17.52
C ASP A 269 -6.41 5.69 19.02
N ILE A 270 -6.11 4.60 19.74
CA ILE A 270 -5.50 4.72 21.06
C ILE A 270 -4.01 5.06 20.84
N ILE A 271 -3.69 6.35 20.90
CA ILE A 271 -2.36 6.90 20.59
C ILE A 271 -1.19 6.19 21.32
N SER A 272 -0.06 6.07 20.63
CA SER A 272 1.18 5.41 21.09
C SER A 272 1.64 5.72 22.54
N PRO A 273 1.51 6.94 23.10
CA PRO A 273 1.83 7.20 24.50
C PRO A 273 1.00 6.39 25.52
N VAL A 274 -0.23 6.01 25.16
CA VAL A 274 -1.11 5.18 26.00
C VAL A 274 -0.76 3.70 25.83
N LYS A 275 -0.46 3.24 24.60
CA LYS A 275 0.02 1.87 24.33
C LYS A 275 1.35 1.57 25.04
N GLY A 276 2.21 2.57 25.22
CA GLY A 276 3.46 2.44 25.96
C GLY A 276 3.38 2.71 27.47
N ALA A 277 2.19 2.99 28.02
CA ALA A 277 2.04 3.40 29.42
C ALA A 277 2.24 2.25 30.42
N SER A 278 1.81 1.04 30.06
CA SER A 278 2.11 -0.20 30.78
C SER A 278 1.88 -1.41 29.87
N GLN A 279 2.50 -2.54 30.20
CA GLN A 279 2.27 -3.81 29.49
C GLN A 279 0.79 -4.22 29.54
N ASP A 280 0.17 -4.14 30.72
CA ASP A 280 -1.25 -4.47 30.91
C ASP A 280 -2.19 -3.65 30.02
N ILE A 281 -1.90 -2.34 29.84
CA ILE A 281 -2.70 -1.48 28.96
C ILE A 281 -2.49 -1.85 27.50
N SER A 282 -1.25 -2.16 27.10
CA SER A 282 -0.94 -2.59 25.73
C SER A 282 -1.66 -3.89 25.38
N GLU A 283 -1.69 -4.86 26.30
CA GLU A 283 -2.38 -6.14 26.11
C GLU A 283 -3.90 -5.94 26.00
N LEU A 284 -4.49 -5.13 26.88
CA LEU A 284 -5.91 -4.80 26.84
C LEU A 284 -6.32 -4.13 25.50
N ILE A 285 -5.53 -3.17 25.03
CA ILE A 285 -5.80 -2.49 23.75
C ILE A 285 -5.76 -3.49 22.59
N HIS A 286 -4.77 -4.38 22.59
CA HIS A 286 -4.62 -5.39 21.56
C HIS A 286 -5.82 -6.36 21.52
N GLU A 287 -6.33 -6.79 22.68
CA GLU A 287 -7.55 -7.60 22.76
C GLU A 287 -8.76 -6.89 22.16
N TYR A 288 -8.95 -5.59 22.45
CA TYR A 288 -10.02 -4.80 21.85
C TYR A 288 -9.87 -4.63 20.34
N GLU A 289 -8.64 -4.43 19.84
CA GLU A 289 -8.34 -4.36 18.40
C GLU A 289 -8.76 -5.65 17.68
N ILE A 290 -8.44 -6.80 18.26
CA ILE A 290 -8.84 -8.11 17.71
C ILE A 290 -10.37 -8.28 17.76
N LEU A 291 -11.02 -7.91 18.86
CA LEU A 291 -12.47 -8.03 18.98
C LEU A 291 -13.21 -7.17 17.94
N GLU A 292 -12.80 -5.91 17.77
CA GLU A 292 -13.39 -5.02 16.77
C GLU A 292 -13.07 -5.46 15.34
N LEU A 293 -11.85 -5.95 15.08
CA LEU A 293 -11.50 -6.56 13.79
C LEU A 293 -12.42 -7.74 13.45
N ASN A 294 -12.67 -8.63 14.40
CA ASN A 294 -13.59 -9.75 14.20
C ASN A 294 -15.01 -9.27 13.91
N ARG A 295 -15.52 -8.34 14.72
CA ARG A 295 -16.90 -7.84 14.62
C ARG A 295 -17.17 -7.07 13.33
N VAL A 296 -16.24 -6.20 12.92
CA VAL A 296 -16.45 -5.25 11.82
C VAL A 296 -15.99 -5.79 10.48
N VAL A 297 -14.96 -6.66 10.47
CA VAL A 297 -14.32 -7.12 9.23
C VAL A 297 -14.45 -8.62 9.04
N LEU A 298 -13.88 -9.42 9.95
CA LEU A 298 -13.70 -10.85 9.69
C LEU A 298 -15.03 -11.62 9.69
N ASN A 299 -15.89 -11.41 10.69
CA ASN A 299 -17.18 -12.12 10.76
C ASN A 299 -18.11 -11.74 9.61
N PRO A 300 -18.33 -10.45 9.28
CA PRO A 300 -19.15 -10.09 8.13
C PRO A 300 -18.64 -10.71 6.82
N LEU A 301 -17.32 -10.67 6.57
CA LEU A 301 -16.74 -11.27 5.38
C LEU A 301 -16.90 -12.80 5.35
N LYS A 302 -16.68 -13.50 6.48
CA LYS A 302 -16.89 -14.96 6.58
C LYS A 302 -18.36 -15.33 6.31
N GLU A 303 -19.30 -14.65 6.98
CA GLU A 303 -20.74 -14.85 6.78
C GLU A 303 -21.19 -14.51 5.36
N GLY A 304 -20.55 -13.52 4.73
CA GLY A 304 -20.76 -13.14 3.33
C GLY A 304 -20.12 -14.08 2.29
N GLY A 305 -19.48 -15.18 2.71
CA GLY A 305 -18.88 -16.17 1.80
C GLY A 305 -17.47 -15.81 1.30
N TYR A 306 -16.77 -14.91 2.00
CA TYR A 306 -15.41 -14.46 1.66
C TYR A 306 -14.36 -15.04 2.63
N THR A 307 -14.50 -16.31 3.01
CA THR A 307 -13.57 -16.99 3.93
C THR A 307 -12.13 -16.92 3.43
N ASP A 308 -11.90 -17.08 2.13
CA ASP A 308 -10.58 -16.98 1.49
C ASP A 308 -9.93 -15.60 1.68
N ILE A 309 -10.72 -14.52 1.66
CA ILE A 309 -10.26 -13.16 1.96
C ILE A 309 -9.88 -13.05 3.44
N THR A 310 -10.72 -13.59 4.33
CA THR A 310 -10.46 -13.50 5.77
C THR A 310 -9.25 -14.31 6.21
N GLU A 311 -9.06 -15.53 5.72
CA GLU A 311 -7.89 -16.36 6.04
C GLU A 311 -6.58 -15.65 5.63
N ARG A 312 -6.59 -14.96 4.48
CA ARG A 312 -5.44 -14.14 4.07
C ARG A 312 -5.23 -12.92 4.96
N LEU A 313 -6.28 -12.21 5.37
CA LEU A 313 -6.16 -11.09 6.31
C LEU A 313 -5.61 -11.56 7.66
N GLU A 314 -6.15 -12.65 8.21
CA GLU A 314 -5.69 -13.23 9.47
C GLU A 314 -4.21 -13.63 9.40
N TYR A 315 -3.79 -14.20 8.26
CA TYR A 315 -2.38 -14.51 8.00
C TYR A 315 -1.49 -13.26 7.94
N PHE A 316 -1.93 -12.24 7.20
CA PHE A 316 -1.17 -10.99 7.05
C PHE A 316 -1.01 -10.24 8.37
N LEU A 317 -2.07 -10.24 9.19
CA LEU A 317 -2.11 -9.66 10.52
C LEU A 317 -1.45 -10.54 11.59
N GLY A 318 -0.98 -11.73 11.22
CA GLY A 318 -0.25 -12.64 12.10
C GLY A 318 -1.07 -13.10 13.30
N LEU A 319 -2.40 -13.21 13.18
CA LEU A 319 -3.28 -13.53 14.31
C LEU A 319 -2.93 -14.88 14.95
N ALA A 320 -2.51 -15.86 14.15
CA ALA A 320 -2.11 -17.18 14.62
C ALA A 320 -0.85 -17.17 15.49
N VAL A 321 0.01 -16.17 15.35
CA VAL A 321 1.28 -16.04 16.11
C VAL A 321 1.29 -14.83 17.04
N GLY A 322 0.21 -14.06 17.08
CA GLY A 322 0.00 -12.90 17.95
C GLY A 322 0.59 -11.57 17.45
N SER A 323 1.15 -11.51 16.23
CA SER A 323 1.56 -10.23 15.61
C SER A 323 1.93 -10.38 14.14
N GLU A 324 1.54 -9.38 13.36
CA GLU A 324 1.97 -9.11 12.00
C GLU A 324 3.49 -8.94 11.84
N PHE A 325 4.20 -8.53 12.91
CA PHE A 325 5.65 -8.33 12.90
C PHE A 325 6.46 -9.58 13.24
N LYS A 326 5.82 -10.73 13.43
CA LYS A 326 6.50 -12.01 13.53
C LYS A 326 6.73 -12.65 12.15
N ALA A 327 7.88 -13.26 12.01
CA ALA A 327 8.22 -14.09 10.85
C ALA A 327 7.38 -15.36 10.89
N THR A 328 6.74 -15.72 9.77
CA THR A 328 5.89 -16.92 9.70
C THR A 328 6.04 -17.69 8.40
N VAL A 329 5.68 -18.95 8.46
CA VAL A 329 5.60 -19.88 7.33
C VAL A 329 4.36 -20.77 7.46
N MET A 330 3.96 -21.37 6.36
CA MET A 330 2.94 -22.40 6.30
C MET A 330 3.61 -23.78 6.25
N LEU A 331 3.48 -24.56 7.32
CA LEU A 331 3.99 -25.94 7.42
C LEU A 331 2.80 -26.88 7.57
N ASP A 332 2.64 -27.80 6.62
CA ASP A 332 1.55 -28.80 6.63
C ASP A 332 0.14 -28.19 6.84
N GLY A 333 -0.08 -26.99 6.27
CA GLY A 333 -1.35 -26.25 6.40
C GLY A 333 -1.51 -25.48 7.72
N VAL A 334 -0.48 -25.41 8.56
CA VAL A 334 -0.47 -24.69 9.83
C VAL A 334 0.50 -23.51 9.77
N VAL A 335 0.04 -22.34 10.20
CA VAL A 335 0.88 -21.16 10.35
C VAL A 335 1.79 -21.34 11.55
N SER A 336 3.10 -21.27 11.33
CA SER A 336 4.13 -21.42 12.36
C SER A 336 5.05 -20.20 12.39
N GLU A 337 5.45 -19.79 13.59
CA GLU A 337 6.49 -18.77 13.77
C GLU A 337 7.84 -19.30 13.26
N ALA A 338 8.59 -18.47 12.55
CA ALA A 338 9.90 -18.77 11.99
C ALA A 338 10.95 -17.81 12.52
N SER A 339 12.21 -18.24 12.53
CA SER A 339 13.34 -17.34 12.79
C SER A 339 13.71 -16.54 11.53
N GLU A 340 14.32 -15.37 11.69
CA GLU A 340 14.87 -14.59 10.56
C GLU A 340 15.88 -15.39 9.74
N THR A 341 16.70 -16.21 10.40
CA THR A 341 17.70 -17.07 9.75
C THR A 341 17.03 -18.14 8.89
N ASP A 342 15.95 -18.77 9.39
CA ASP A 342 15.21 -19.76 8.61
C ASP A 342 14.53 -19.13 7.39
N LEU A 343 13.90 -17.95 7.56
CA LEU A 343 13.28 -17.20 6.46
C LEU A 343 14.28 -16.79 5.38
N ALA A 344 15.50 -16.42 5.75
CA ALA A 344 16.56 -16.07 4.80
C ALA A 344 17.14 -17.31 4.09
N GLY A 345 17.07 -18.48 4.72
CA GLY A 345 17.60 -19.74 4.21
C GLY A 345 16.50 -20.72 3.78
N ARG A 346 16.33 -21.79 4.56
CA ARG A 346 15.53 -22.96 4.20
C ARG A 346 14.04 -22.72 4.01
N TYR A 347 13.51 -21.59 4.48
CA TYR A 347 12.10 -21.23 4.33
C TYR A 347 11.81 -20.21 3.23
N ASN A 348 12.83 -19.79 2.47
CA ASN A 348 12.67 -18.85 1.35
C ASN A 348 12.15 -19.53 0.08
N HIS A 349 11.01 -20.24 0.19
CA HIS A 349 10.41 -21.01 -0.90
C HIS A 349 8.91 -20.72 -1.01
N ASP A 350 8.41 -20.59 -2.25
CA ASP A 350 7.01 -20.23 -2.51
C ASP A 350 6.00 -21.23 -1.90
N THR A 351 6.38 -22.50 -1.80
CA THR A 351 5.54 -23.58 -1.26
C THR A 351 5.29 -23.46 0.24
N LEU A 352 6.12 -22.71 0.97
CA LEU A 352 6.00 -22.50 2.42
C LEU A 352 5.27 -21.21 2.77
N ASP A 353 4.80 -20.48 1.76
CA ASP A 353 4.09 -19.20 1.89
C ASP A 353 4.70 -18.20 2.92
N PRO A 354 6.03 -18.01 2.97
CA PRO A 354 6.69 -17.22 4.01
C PRO A 354 6.17 -15.78 4.11
N LYS A 355 6.18 -15.20 5.32
CA LYS A 355 5.90 -13.78 5.60
C LYS A 355 6.96 -13.25 6.56
N ASP A 356 7.54 -12.11 6.21
CA ASP A 356 8.65 -11.50 6.94
C ASP A 356 8.18 -10.32 7.79
N GLY A 357 7.73 -10.64 9.00
CA GLY A 357 7.32 -9.64 9.99
C GLY A 357 8.44 -8.68 10.44
N PRO A 358 9.68 -9.15 10.68
CA PRO A 358 10.79 -8.25 11.01
C PRO A 358 11.09 -7.22 9.91
N LEU A 359 11.09 -7.63 8.64
CA LEU A 359 11.25 -6.71 7.50
C LEU A 359 10.09 -5.70 7.39
N LEU A 360 8.86 -6.15 7.67
CA LEU A 360 7.69 -5.28 7.76
C LEU A 360 7.87 -4.22 8.87
N LYS A 361 8.40 -4.62 10.04
CA LYS A 361 8.67 -3.70 11.16
C LYS A 361 9.75 -2.67 10.84
N VAL A 362 10.75 -3.06 10.04
CA VAL A 362 11.75 -2.13 9.49
C VAL A 362 11.08 -1.12 8.57
N SER A 363 10.21 -1.59 7.68
CA SER A 363 9.50 -0.74 6.72
C SER A 363 8.58 0.28 7.40
N ASP A 364 7.82 -0.13 8.42
CA ASP A 364 7.00 0.75 9.25
C ASP A 364 7.84 1.82 9.97
N ALA A 365 8.93 1.39 10.62
CA ALA A 365 9.82 2.32 11.33
C ALA A 365 10.49 3.33 10.38
N LEU A 366 10.88 2.92 9.17
CA LEU A 366 11.46 3.82 8.16
C LEU A 366 10.42 4.80 7.60
N ALA A 367 9.17 4.37 7.42
CA ALA A 367 8.09 5.27 7.04
C ALA A 367 7.87 6.35 8.12
N ALA A 368 7.78 5.96 9.40
CA ALA A 368 7.67 6.90 10.52
C ALA A 368 8.89 7.82 10.65
N TYR A 369 10.10 7.31 10.38
CA TYR A 369 11.32 8.11 10.36
C TYR A 369 11.27 9.19 9.27
N ILE A 370 10.91 8.81 8.03
CA ILE A 370 10.83 9.73 6.90
C ILE A 370 9.73 10.78 7.13
N GLU A 371 8.57 10.39 7.67
CA GLU A 371 7.52 11.32 8.08
C GLU A 371 8.06 12.42 9.03
N ALA A 372 8.78 12.02 10.08
CA ALA A 372 9.31 12.96 11.06
C ALA A 372 10.48 13.79 10.50
N HIS A 373 11.39 13.15 9.78
CA HIS A 373 12.56 13.79 9.18
C HIS A 373 12.14 14.83 8.13
N THR A 374 11.18 14.50 7.26
CA THR A 374 10.65 15.45 6.28
C THR A 374 9.90 16.60 6.94
N ALA A 375 9.14 16.36 8.01
CA ALA A 375 8.48 17.43 8.77
C ALA A 375 9.50 18.42 9.36
N LEU A 376 10.58 17.92 9.98
CA LEU A 376 11.67 18.76 10.49
C LEU A 376 12.34 19.57 9.36
N LYS A 377 12.62 18.93 8.22
CA LYS A 377 13.22 19.58 7.04
C LYS A 377 12.32 20.67 6.46
N ASN A 378 11.01 20.52 6.58
CA ASN A 378 10.02 21.54 6.20
C ASN A 378 9.82 22.63 7.26
N GLY A 379 10.66 22.67 8.30
CA GLY A 379 10.65 23.71 9.34
C GLY A 379 9.67 23.46 10.48
N ILE A 380 9.03 22.29 10.56
CA ILE A 380 8.15 21.94 11.67
C ILE A 380 8.94 21.21 12.72
N SER A 381 9.32 21.93 13.76
CA SER A 381 10.11 21.40 14.87
C SER A 381 9.23 21.19 16.10
N SER A 382 9.19 19.96 16.61
CA SER A 382 8.60 19.63 17.90
C SER A 382 9.42 18.55 18.61
N ASP A 383 9.40 18.55 19.93
CA ASP A 383 10.14 17.55 20.73
C ASP A 383 9.72 16.12 20.37
N GLN A 384 8.43 15.91 20.06
CA GLN A 384 7.90 14.62 19.65
C GLN A 384 8.57 14.09 18.37
N LEU A 385 8.83 14.95 17.37
CA LEU A 385 9.50 14.57 16.13
C LEU A 385 10.97 14.24 16.38
N HIS A 386 11.68 15.11 17.12
CA HIS A 386 13.10 14.87 17.49
C HIS A 386 13.27 13.58 18.28
N HIS A 387 12.43 13.35 19.29
CA HIS A 387 12.44 12.13 20.09
C HIS A 387 12.17 10.89 19.24
N ALA A 388 11.24 10.97 18.28
CA ALA A 388 10.97 9.84 17.42
C ALA A 388 12.17 9.47 16.53
N LEU A 389 12.80 10.45 15.87
CA LEU A 389 14.01 10.21 15.08
C LEU A 389 15.12 9.61 15.95
N TYR A 390 15.37 10.21 17.12
CA TYR A 390 16.40 9.74 18.04
C TYR A 390 16.15 8.29 18.49
N ARG A 391 14.92 7.94 18.89
CA ARG A 391 14.57 6.56 19.29
C ARG A 391 14.77 5.56 18.16
N ILE A 392 14.36 5.90 16.94
CA ILE A 392 14.50 5.04 15.77
C ILE A 392 15.99 4.85 15.44
N GLN A 393 16.77 5.93 15.41
CA GLN A 393 18.23 5.88 15.19
C GLN A 393 18.93 5.04 16.26
N LEU A 394 18.62 5.24 17.54
CA LEU A 394 19.22 4.50 18.64
C LEU A 394 18.92 2.99 18.51
N LYS A 395 17.66 2.64 18.26
CA LYS A 395 17.24 1.24 18.07
C LYS A 395 18.05 0.55 16.96
N TYR A 396 18.21 1.19 15.81
CA TYR A 396 18.95 0.61 14.69
C TYR A 396 20.46 0.83 14.79
N LYS A 397 20.96 1.63 15.73
CA LYS A 397 22.38 1.65 16.09
C LYS A 397 22.74 0.41 16.93
N GLU A 398 21.85 0.00 17.82
CA GLU A 398 21.99 -1.22 18.64
C GLU A 398 21.73 -2.48 17.83
N HIS A 399 20.78 -2.42 16.90
CA HIS A 399 20.43 -3.49 15.97
C HIS A 399 20.62 -3.04 14.50
N PRO A 400 21.87 -2.95 14.01
CA PRO A 400 22.19 -2.36 12.71
C PRO A 400 21.68 -3.15 11.50
N ILE A 401 21.43 -4.43 11.68
CA ILE A 401 20.96 -5.34 10.63
C ILE A 401 19.70 -6.04 11.14
N VAL A 402 18.63 -5.97 10.34
CA VAL A 402 17.36 -6.68 10.61
C VAL A 402 16.88 -7.31 9.32
N ALA A 403 16.50 -8.58 9.36
CA ALA A 403 16.05 -9.36 8.21
C ALA A 403 17.01 -9.32 6.99
N GLY A 404 18.31 -9.07 7.23
CA GLY A 404 19.33 -8.94 6.19
C GLY A 404 19.54 -7.54 5.62
N VAL A 405 18.77 -6.54 6.07
CA VAL A 405 18.88 -5.13 5.63
C VAL A 405 19.80 -4.35 6.57
N GLN A 406 20.74 -3.58 6.02
CA GLN A 406 21.64 -2.68 6.76
C GLN A 406 20.94 -1.35 7.13
N VAL A 407 19.99 -1.40 8.08
CA VAL A 407 19.13 -0.27 8.43
C VAL A 407 19.92 0.93 8.94
N SER A 408 20.97 0.71 9.74
CA SER A 408 21.83 1.79 10.27
C SER A 408 22.51 2.59 9.16
N ALA A 409 23.03 1.92 8.13
CA ALA A 409 23.67 2.56 6.99
C ALA A 409 22.66 3.38 6.16
N LEU A 410 21.45 2.86 5.98
CA LEU A 410 20.38 3.58 5.30
C LEU A 410 19.94 4.83 6.07
N LEU A 411 19.84 4.76 7.40
CA LEU A 411 19.52 5.93 8.22
C LEU A 411 20.62 6.98 8.18
N ALA A 412 21.89 6.57 8.07
CA ALA A 412 23.01 7.50 7.92
C ALA A 412 22.97 8.30 6.61
N ASP A 413 22.29 7.83 5.56
CA ASP A 413 22.08 8.61 4.32
C ASP A 413 21.12 9.81 4.54
N PHE A 414 20.39 9.87 5.67
CA PHE A 414 19.44 10.94 5.95
C PHE A 414 20.07 12.25 6.39
N ASP A 415 21.31 12.22 6.90
CA ASP A 415 22.04 13.35 7.48
C ASP A 415 23.27 13.78 6.67
#